data_AF-A0AAD4GJ08-F1
#
_entry.id   AF-A0AAD4GJ08-F1
#
_cell.length_a   1.000
_cell.length_b   1.000
_cell.length_c   1.000
_cell.angle_alpha   90.00
_cell.angle_beta   90.00
_cell.angle_gamma   90.00
#
_symmetry.space_group_name_H-M   'P 1'
#
loop_
_entity.id
_entity.type
_entity.pdbx_description
1 polymer ?
#
loop_
_entity_poly.entity_id
_entity_poly.type
_entity_poly.pdbx_seq_one_letter_code
_entity_poly.pdbx_strand_id
1 'polypeptide(L)'
;MKPPHQESLLSEVEFERLLNAAASTHSFETLSETIVYARGPACQPTQYLRIVSMMYHKLDANKIPYRIINDDGVTINELSEALDFAFTSLIGLGTTMRIWLTKVNQQDFRQQLAKGLRAHWPEIRQWVLFLYRSIIVQDDLDIDLRHICKKAVLEFLGLIRDDRLRVWSKSVPTDREVMKVISDLWFLEIRDPRFSSWDSMVINQRESAVFGTCLLMAFELGVSIDWENILSVFLRDPELIAKVSLCHLEGEISHGDELDLFCITCDLQIISVLSQLENIRLALMRQGVVKAAAEILALIVGREWKGEMQMDALPFLSQALEPFGASRADLVACGGPSWVFSLPLRPASTCACSRLGSGTEVRRQTLKKWGVLQGLEAAKGHSRRTTQVSETRRFQRARSNLPE
;
A
#
# COMPACT_ATOMS: atom_id res chain seq x y z
N MET A 1 2.04 -38.48 24.32
CA MET A 1 2.74 -37.32 23.73
C MET A 1 3.82 -37.85 22.80
N LYS A 2 3.63 -37.73 21.47
CA LYS A 2 4.72 -37.98 20.51
C LYS A 2 5.72 -36.83 20.62
N PRO A 3 7.04 -37.08 20.60
CA PRO A 3 8.01 -36.00 20.55
C PRO A 3 7.79 -35.18 19.27
N PRO A 4 7.97 -33.84 19.31
CA PRO A 4 7.95 -33.03 18.10
C PRO A 4 8.99 -33.61 17.14
N HIS A 5 8.59 -33.86 15.89
CA HIS A 5 9.52 -34.28 14.85
C HIS A 5 10.67 -33.27 14.83
N GLN A 6 11.86 -33.75 15.21
CA GLN A 6 13.09 -33.00 15.12
C GLN A 6 13.34 -32.84 13.62
N GLU A 7 12.94 -31.70 13.04
CA GLU A 7 13.20 -31.41 11.63
C GLU A 7 14.71 -31.51 11.40
N SER A 8 15.13 -32.59 10.73
CA SER A 8 16.53 -32.89 10.51
C SER A 8 17.11 -31.85 9.55
N LEU A 9 18.23 -31.25 9.93
CA LEU A 9 19.04 -30.43 9.04
C LEU A 9 19.40 -31.26 7.79
N LEU A 10 19.07 -30.75 6.61
CA LEU A 10 19.56 -31.35 5.36
C LEU A 10 21.09 -31.25 5.35
N SER A 11 21.75 -32.35 4.99
CA SER A 11 23.17 -32.33 4.65
C SER A 11 23.39 -31.44 3.42
N GLU A 12 24.62 -30.92 3.24
CA GLU A 12 24.93 -30.05 2.08
C GLU A 12 24.60 -30.76 0.76
N VAL A 13 24.85 -32.07 0.65
CA VAL A 13 24.54 -32.86 -0.55
C VAL A 13 23.03 -32.93 -0.81
N GLU A 14 22.22 -33.09 0.23
CA GLU A 14 20.75 -33.11 0.10
C GLU A 14 20.20 -31.74 -0.26
N PHE A 15 20.75 -30.68 0.34
CA PHE A 15 20.41 -29.31 -0.01
C PHE A 15 20.75 -28.99 -1.47
N GLU A 16 21.94 -29.39 -1.95
CA GLU A 16 22.32 -29.22 -3.35
C GLU A 16 21.39 -29.97 -4.30
N ARG A 17 20.96 -31.18 -3.95
CA ARG A 17 20.00 -31.94 -4.77
C ARG A 17 18.67 -31.21 -4.87
N LEU A 18 18.14 -30.72 -3.74
CA LEU A 18 16.91 -29.93 -3.71
C LEU A 18 17.03 -28.67 -4.57
N LEU A 19 18.11 -27.90 -4.38
CA LEU A 19 18.32 -26.65 -5.10
C LEU A 19 18.51 -26.88 -6.61
N ASN A 20 19.29 -27.89 -7.01
CA ASN A 20 19.49 -28.24 -8.40
C ASN A 20 18.20 -28.77 -9.05
N ALA A 21 17.40 -29.56 -8.33
CA ALA A 21 16.11 -30.01 -8.83
C ALA A 21 15.17 -28.81 -9.05
N ALA A 22 15.08 -27.87 -8.10
CA ALA A 22 14.28 -26.65 -8.27
C ALA A 22 14.80 -25.73 -9.40
N ALA A 23 16.12 -25.66 -9.58
CA ALA A 23 16.73 -24.85 -10.62
C ALA A 23 16.56 -25.44 -12.03
N SER A 24 16.73 -26.75 -12.18
CA SER A 24 16.76 -27.47 -13.47
C SER A 24 15.38 -27.88 -13.97
N THR A 25 14.44 -28.16 -13.07
CA THR A 25 13.08 -28.53 -13.45
C THR A 25 12.19 -27.28 -13.56
N HIS A 26 11.17 -27.36 -14.41
CA HIS A 26 10.01 -26.46 -14.36
C HIS A 26 8.95 -26.98 -13.39
N SER A 27 9.32 -27.85 -12.43
CA SER A 27 8.38 -28.47 -11.50
C SER A 27 7.96 -27.50 -10.40
N PHE A 28 6.67 -27.19 -10.36
CA PHE A 28 6.02 -26.45 -9.28
C PHE A 28 6.24 -27.12 -7.92
N GLU A 29 6.18 -28.45 -7.85
CA GLU A 29 6.31 -29.21 -6.61
C GLU A 29 7.69 -28.99 -5.97
N THR A 30 8.75 -29.13 -6.76
CA THR A 30 10.13 -28.98 -6.25
C THR A 30 10.45 -27.55 -5.82
N LEU A 31 9.91 -26.55 -6.52
CA LEU A 31 10.05 -25.16 -6.11
C LEU A 31 9.26 -24.88 -4.81
N SER A 32 8.06 -25.44 -4.70
CA SER A 32 7.24 -25.35 -3.49
C SER A 32 7.90 -26.01 -2.29
N GLU A 33 8.47 -27.21 -2.44
CA GLU A 33 9.27 -27.88 -1.42
C GLU A 33 10.47 -27.04 -0.97
N THR A 34 11.14 -26.39 -1.93
CA THR A 34 12.26 -25.49 -1.62
C THR A 34 11.80 -24.27 -0.80
N ILE A 35 10.63 -23.71 -1.10
CA ILE A 35 10.03 -22.61 -0.33
C ILE A 35 9.63 -23.08 1.07
N VAL A 36 9.04 -24.28 1.19
CA VAL A 36 8.70 -24.87 2.50
C VAL A 36 9.95 -25.06 3.33
N TYR A 37 11.02 -25.62 2.76
CA TYR A 37 12.31 -25.75 3.43
C TYR A 37 12.87 -24.38 3.86
N ALA A 38 12.78 -23.36 3.00
CA ALA A 38 13.21 -22.00 3.31
C ALA A 38 12.43 -21.36 4.47
N ARG A 39 11.16 -21.73 4.70
CA ARG A 39 10.37 -21.26 5.86
C ARG A 39 10.75 -21.98 7.15
N GLY A 40 11.24 -23.22 7.04
CA GLY A 40 11.51 -24.08 8.18
C GLY A 40 12.66 -23.62 9.07
N PRO A 41 12.68 -24.02 10.35
CA PRO A 41 13.80 -23.77 11.26
C PRO A 41 15.11 -24.42 10.78
N ALA A 42 15.05 -25.50 10.01
CA ALA A 42 16.21 -26.26 9.53
C ALA A 42 17.07 -25.54 8.48
N CYS A 43 16.49 -24.62 7.68
CA CYS A 43 17.25 -23.86 6.69
C CYS A 43 18.22 -22.89 7.39
N GLN A 44 19.47 -22.84 6.92
CA GLN A 44 20.51 -21.94 7.40
C GLN A 44 20.55 -20.63 6.59
N PRO A 45 21.12 -19.52 7.14
CA PRO A 45 21.20 -18.24 6.43
C PRO A 45 21.88 -18.35 5.05
N THR A 46 23.00 -19.07 4.96
CA THR A 46 23.73 -19.26 3.70
C THR A 46 22.92 -20.04 2.67
N GLN A 47 22.20 -21.08 3.10
CA GLN A 47 21.28 -21.84 2.26
C GLN A 47 20.13 -20.95 1.78
N TYR A 48 19.56 -20.12 2.65
CA TYR A 48 18.50 -19.19 2.27
C TYR A 48 18.95 -18.19 1.20
N LEU A 49 20.16 -17.62 1.30
CA LEU A 49 20.70 -16.73 0.27
C LEU A 49 20.80 -17.42 -1.10
N ARG A 50 21.15 -18.70 -1.12
CA ARG A 50 21.23 -19.49 -2.35
C ARG A 50 19.86 -19.79 -2.93
N ILE A 51 18.87 -20.11 -2.08
CA ILE A 51 17.47 -20.28 -2.49
C ILE A 51 16.94 -18.97 -3.11
N VAL A 52 17.16 -17.83 -2.46
CA VAL A 52 16.77 -16.51 -2.97
C VAL A 52 17.44 -16.22 -4.33
N SER A 53 18.73 -16.54 -4.47
CA SER A 53 19.44 -16.39 -5.74
C SER A 53 18.83 -17.26 -6.85
N MET A 54 18.38 -18.47 -6.53
CA MET A 54 17.69 -19.34 -7.49
C MET A 54 16.34 -18.75 -7.90
N MET A 55 15.55 -18.22 -6.95
CA MET A 55 14.28 -17.56 -7.25
C MET A 55 14.49 -16.33 -8.15
N TYR A 56 15.53 -15.52 -7.90
CA TYR A 56 15.88 -14.41 -8.81
C TYR A 56 16.24 -14.90 -10.21
N HIS A 57 16.98 -16.00 -10.33
CA HIS A 57 17.28 -16.58 -11.63
C HIS A 57 16.01 -17.07 -12.36
N LYS A 58 15.02 -17.60 -11.63
CA LYS A 58 13.71 -17.96 -12.21
C LYS A 58 12.94 -16.72 -12.66
N LEU A 59 13.11 -15.59 -11.97
CA LEU A 59 12.51 -14.28 -12.30
C LEU A 59 13.34 -13.42 -13.28
N ASP A 60 14.20 -14.04 -14.08
CA ASP A 60 14.89 -13.35 -15.18
C ASP A 60 13.86 -12.85 -16.21
N ALA A 61 13.96 -11.59 -16.63
CA ALA A 61 13.05 -10.99 -17.59
C ALA A 61 13.04 -11.70 -18.96
N ASN A 62 14.15 -12.32 -19.36
CA ASN A 62 14.24 -13.08 -20.61
C ASN A 62 13.38 -14.35 -20.60
N LYS A 63 12.88 -14.76 -19.44
CA LYS A 63 12.00 -15.93 -19.27
C LYS A 63 10.51 -15.56 -19.35
N ILE A 64 10.18 -14.28 -19.55
CA ILE A 64 8.78 -13.86 -19.71
C ILE A 64 8.24 -14.40 -21.05
N PRO A 65 7.12 -15.16 -21.04
CA PRO A 65 6.61 -15.84 -22.21
C PRO A 65 5.78 -14.92 -23.13
N TYR A 66 6.36 -13.81 -23.59
CA TYR A 66 5.65 -12.84 -24.45
C TYR A 66 5.07 -13.44 -25.74
N ARG A 67 5.69 -14.50 -26.28
CA ARG A 67 5.25 -15.13 -27.53
C ARG A 67 3.99 -15.98 -27.34
N ILE A 68 3.87 -16.62 -26.18
CA ILE A 68 2.78 -17.55 -25.85
C ILE A 68 1.42 -16.84 -25.83
N ILE A 69 1.37 -15.58 -25.41
CA ILE A 69 0.11 -14.82 -25.31
C ILE A 69 -0.35 -14.24 -26.65
N ASN A 70 0.54 -14.16 -27.65
CA ASN A 70 0.21 -13.58 -28.96
C ASN A 70 -0.20 -14.63 -30.01
N ASP A 71 -0.16 -15.92 -29.66
CA ASP A 71 -0.54 -17.01 -30.57
C ASP A 71 -1.97 -17.48 -30.23
N ASP A 72 -2.88 -17.41 -31.20
CA ASP A 72 -4.33 -17.72 -31.10
C ASP A 72 -4.68 -19.20 -30.76
N GLY A 73 -3.75 -19.98 -30.21
CA GLY A 73 -3.90 -21.42 -29.99
C GLY A 73 -3.25 -21.97 -28.72
N VAL A 74 -2.69 -21.12 -27.85
CA VAL A 74 -2.11 -21.59 -26.59
C VAL A 74 -3.22 -21.95 -25.60
N THR A 75 -3.08 -23.13 -25.00
CA THR A 75 -4.01 -23.58 -23.95
C THR A 75 -3.69 -22.93 -22.60
N ILE A 76 -4.71 -22.68 -21.77
CA ILE A 76 -4.55 -22.13 -20.41
C ILE A 76 -3.56 -22.96 -19.57
N ASN A 77 -3.52 -24.27 -19.80
CA ASN A 77 -2.59 -25.18 -19.11
C ASN A 77 -1.13 -24.91 -19.46
N GLU A 78 -0.82 -24.69 -20.75
CA GLU A 78 0.55 -24.37 -21.19
C GLU A 78 0.99 -23.00 -20.66
N LEU A 79 0.07 -22.04 -20.58
CA LEU A 79 0.34 -20.73 -19.99
C LEU A 79 0.56 -20.85 -18.47
N SER A 80 -0.25 -21.65 -17.76
CA SER A 80 -0.07 -21.87 -16.32
C SER A 80 1.30 -22.50 -16.03
N GLU A 81 1.65 -23.61 -16.69
CA GLU A 81 2.95 -24.27 -16.50
C GLU A 81 4.14 -23.33 -16.79
N ALA A 82 4.01 -22.48 -17.81
CA ALA A 82 5.02 -21.48 -18.14
C ALA A 82 5.11 -20.33 -17.11
N LEU A 83 4.10 -20.13 -16.26
CA LEU A 83 4.06 -19.06 -15.26
C LEU A 83 4.24 -19.56 -13.83
N ASP A 84 4.07 -20.87 -13.60
CA ASP A 84 4.13 -21.51 -12.28
C ASP A 84 5.39 -21.11 -11.50
N PHE A 85 6.55 -21.13 -12.16
CA PHE A 85 7.79 -20.74 -11.50
C PHE A 85 7.82 -19.25 -11.11
N ALA A 86 7.19 -18.38 -11.89
CA ALA A 86 7.26 -16.93 -11.69
C ALA A 86 6.40 -16.52 -10.49
N PHE A 87 5.11 -16.89 -10.49
CA PHE A 87 4.25 -16.54 -9.35
C PHE A 87 4.69 -17.27 -8.08
N THR A 88 5.18 -18.52 -8.17
CA THR A 88 5.69 -19.27 -7.02
C THR A 88 6.97 -18.64 -6.47
N SER A 89 7.87 -18.16 -7.32
CA SER A 89 9.07 -17.43 -6.88
C SER A 89 8.72 -16.09 -6.23
N LEU A 90 7.75 -15.36 -6.76
CA LEU A 90 7.28 -14.10 -6.16
C LEU A 90 6.64 -14.34 -4.78
N ILE A 91 5.75 -15.32 -4.65
CA ILE A 91 5.15 -15.73 -3.37
C ILE A 91 6.25 -16.20 -2.41
N GLY A 92 7.18 -17.03 -2.89
CA GLY A 92 8.33 -17.50 -2.14
C GLY A 92 9.11 -16.33 -1.55
N LEU A 93 9.61 -15.42 -2.39
CA LEU A 93 10.34 -14.24 -1.95
C LEU A 93 9.54 -13.39 -0.96
N GLY A 94 8.28 -13.07 -1.27
CA GLY A 94 7.41 -12.24 -0.42
C GLY A 94 7.21 -12.82 0.98
N THR A 95 6.97 -14.12 1.04
CA THR A 95 6.65 -14.81 2.31
C THR A 95 7.89 -15.20 3.11
N THR A 96 8.97 -15.66 2.46
CA THR A 96 10.17 -16.14 3.17
C THR A 96 11.08 -15.00 3.58
N MET A 97 11.21 -13.93 2.77
CA MET A 97 12.18 -12.88 3.07
C MET A 97 11.82 -12.13 4.35
N ARG A 98 10.54 -11.87 4.58
CA ARG A 98 10.05 -11.26 5.83
C ARG A 98 10.41 -12.10 7.08
N ILE A 99 10.28 -13.43 6.99
CA ILE A 99 10.66 -14.35 8.06
C ILE A 99 12.15 -14.21 8.36
N TRP A 100 12.98 -14.24 7.31
CA TRP A 100 14.44 -14.21 7.44
C TRP A 100 15.00 -12.87 7.90
N LEU A 101 14.42 -11.76 7.45
CA LEU A 101 14.76 -10.41 7.94
C LEU A 101 14.49 -10.27 9.45
N THR A 102 13.47 -10.96 9.95
CA THR A 102 13.10 -10.97 11.37
C THR A 102 13.93 -11.97 12.17
N LYS A 103 14.10 -13.20 11.68
CA LYS A 103 14.83 -14.30 12.34
C LYS A 103 16.32 -14.01 12.51
N VAL A 104 16.96 -13.40 11.51
CA VAL A 104 18.40 -13.16 11.52
C VAL A 104 18.69 -11.70 11.85
N ASN A 105 19.32 -11.46 13.01
CA ASN A 105 19.70 -10.12 13.45
C ASN A 105 21.06 -9.64 12.93
N GLN A 106 21.69 -10.39 12.02
CA GLN A 106 22.96 -10.01 11.41
C GLN A 106 22.76 -8.95 10.33
N GLN A 107 23.40 -7.78 10.51
CA GLN A 107 23.27 -6.65 9.60
C GLN A 107 23.76 -6.99 8.18
N ASP A 108 24.88 -7.69 8.06
CA ASP A 108 25.46 -8.07 6.77
C ASP A 108 24.52 -8.94 5.94
N PHE A 109 23.84 -9.89 6.60
CA PHE A 109 22.85 -10.75 5.95
C PHE A 109 21.66 -9.94 5.41
N ARG A 110 21.11 -9.03 6.23
CA ARG A 110 20.00 -8.14 5.81
C ARG A 110 20.42 -7.23 4.66
N GLN A 111 21.64 -6.69 4.71
CA GLN A 111 22.19 -5.87 3.62
C GLN A 111 22.38 -6.67 2.33
N GLN A 112 22.81 -7.93 2.42
CA GLN A 112 22.92 -8.80 1.24
C GLN A 112 21.55 -9.06 0.61
N LEU A 113 20.51 -9.34 1.41
CA LEU A 113 19.15 -9.49 0.90
C LEU A 113 18.64 -8.21 0.23
N ALA A 114 18.79 -7.05 0.91
CA ALA A 114 18.35 -5.77 0.36
C ALA A 114 19.12 -5.39 -0.93
N LYS A 115 20.43 -5.67 -0.98
CA LYS A 115 21.26 -5.44 -2.17
C LYS A 115 20.85 -6.36 -3.32
N GLY A 116 20.61 -7.63 -3.04
CA GLY A 116 20.13 -8.61 -4.01
C GLY A 116 18.78 -8.21 -4.59
N LEU A 117 17.84 -7.81 -3.73
CA LEU A 117 16.51 -7.35 -4.15
C LEU A 117 16.58 -6.09 -5.01
N ARG A 118 17.42 -5.12 -4.64
CA ARG A 118 17.67 -3.93 -5.44
C ARG A 118 18.29 -4.25 -6.80
N ALA A 119 19.22 -5.20 -6.85
CA ALA A 119 19.90 -5.57 -8.09
C ALA A 119 18.95 -6.24 -9.09
N HIS A 120 18.02 -7.08 -8.63
CA HIS A 120 17.08 -7.82 -9.47
C HIS A 120 15.71 -7.14 -9.61
N TRP A 121 15.54 -5.93 -9.04
CA TRP A 121 14.29 -5.19 -9.14
C TRP A 121 13.86 -4.92 -10.59
N PRO A 122 14.73 -4.53 -11.54
CA PRO A 122 14.32 -4.30 -12.92
C PRO A 122 13.67 -5.51 -13.58
N GLU A 123 14.16 -6.71 -13.32
CA GLU A 123 13.63 -7.96 -13.86
C GLU A 123 12.31 -8.34 -13.18
N ILE A 124 12.27 -8.27 -11.84
CA ILE A 124 11.06 -8.55 -11.07
C ILE A 124 9.93 -7.56 -11.43
N ARG A 125 10.28 -6.29 -11.63
CA ARG A 125 9.35 -5.26 -12.10
C ARG A 125 8.71 -5.66 -13.44
N GLN A 126 9.48 -6.19 -14.40
CA GLN A 126 8.92 -6.63 -15.67
C GLN A 126 7.94 -7.78 -15.48
N TRP A 127 8.23 -8.73 -14.59
CA TRP A 127 7.30 -9.77 -14.20
C TRP A 127 6.01 -9.22 -13.59
N VAL A 128 6.10 -8.28 -12.64
CA VAL A 128 4.91 -7.63 -12.05
C VAL A 128 4.04 -6.97 -13.11
N LEU A 129 4.64 -6.22 -14.03
CA LEU A 129 3.91 -5.57 -15.12
C LEU A 129 3.31 -6.56 -16.11
N PHE A 130 4.04 -7.62 -16.43
CA PHE A 130 3.59 -8.67 -17.34
C PHE A 130 2.41 -9.44 -16.74
N LEU A 131 2.52 -9.93 -15.50
CA LEU A 131 1.45 -10.66 -14.82
C LEU A 131 0.20 -9.81 -14.69
N TYR A 132 0.35 -8.53 -14.36
CA TYR A 132 -0.78 -7.62 -14.31
C TYR A 132 -1.45 -7.43 -15.68
N ARG A 133 -0.69 -7.03 -16.71
CA ARG A 133 -1.25 -6.68 -18.03
C ARG A 133 -1.81 -7.87 -18.78
N SER A 134 -1.13 -9.00 -18.69
CA SER A 134 -1.39 -10.14 -19.57
C SER A 134 -2.20 -11.23 -18.89
N ILE A 135 -2.33 -11.18 -17.55
CA ILE A 135 -3.08 -12.18 -16.78
C ILE A 135 -4.18 -11.51 -15.95
N ILE A 136 -3.81 -10.73 -14.93
CA ILE A 136 -4.76 -10.27 -13.89
C ILE A 136 -5.93 -9.48 -14.48
N VAL A 137 -5.67 -8.56 -15.42
CA VAL A 137 -6.72 -7.70 -16.01
C VAL A 137 -7.42 -8.30 -17.24
N GLN A 138 -7.03 -9.50 -17.68
CA GLN A 138 -7.65 -10.16 -18.83
C GLN A 138 -8.90 -10.92 -18.38
N ASP A 139 -10.06 -10.44 -18.78
CA ASP A 139 -11.34 -10.96 -18.29
C ASP A 139 -11.74 -12.33 -18.86
N ASP A 140 -11.09 -12.74 -19.95
CA ASP A 140 -11.25 -14.00 -20.66
C ASP A 140 -10.39 -15.15 -20.11
N LEU A 141 -9.42 -14.84 -19.25
CA LEU A 141 -8.59 -15.86 -18.59
C LEU A 141 -9.26 -16.45 -17.35
N ASP A 142 -8.84 -17.67 -17.02
CA ASP A 142 -9.27 -18.41 -15.85
C ASP A 142 -9.10 -17.59 -14.55
N ILE A 143 -10.15 -17.58 -13.73
CA ILE A 143 -10.22 -16.75 -12.53
C ILE A 143 -9.20 -17.20 -11.46
N ASP A 144 -8.94 -18.49 -11.34
CA ASP A 144 -8.02 -19.02 -10.34
C ASP A 144 -6.58 -18.65 -10.70
N LEU A 145 -6.22 -18.75 -11.99
CA LEU A 145 -4.91 -18.27 -12.48
C LEU A 145 -4.73 -16.76 -12.21
N ARG A 146 -5.77 -15.95 -12.48
CA ARG A 146 -5.75 -14.51 -12.20
C ARG A 146 -5.58 -14.22 -10.71
N HIS A 147 -6.28 -14.96 -9.84
CA HIS A 147 -6.15 -14.84 -8.39
C HIS A 147 -4.75 -15.19 -7.90
N ILE A 148 -4.17 -16.30 -8.38
CA ILE A 148 -2.81 -16.72 -7.99
C ILE A 148 -1.78 -15.67 -8.43
N CYS A 149 -1.89 -15.15 -9.64
CA CYS A 149 -0.98 -14.11 -10.14
C CYS A 149 -1.11 -12.81 -9.34
N LYS A 150 -2.33 -12.37 -9.03
CA LYS A 150 -2.60 -11.22 -8.16
C LYS A 150 -1.97 -11.41 -6.78
N LYS A 151 -2.22 -12.56 -6.16
CA LYS A 151 -1.65 -12.92 -4.86
C LYS A 151 -0.12 -12.85 -4.90
N ALA A 152 0.50 -13.41 -5.93
CA ALA A 152 1.96 -13.37 -6.07
C ALA A 152 2.52 -11.96 -6.17
N VAL A 153 1.88 -11.09 -6.94
CA VAL A 153 2.24 -9.67 -7.03
C VAL A 153 2.10 -8.98 -5.67
N LEU A 154 0.99 -9.20 -4.96
CA LEU A 154 0.74 -8.58 -3.65
C LEU A 154 1.68 -9.10 -2.56
N GLU A 155 1.94 -10.41 -2.50
CA GLU A 155 2.87 -11.02 -1.55
C GLU A 155 4.28 -10.44 -1.71
N PHE A 156 4.76 -10.33 -2.95
CA PHE A 156 6.06 -9.75 -3.22
C PHE A 156 6.10 -8.24 -2.92
N LEU A 157 5.13 -7.46 -3.42
CA LEU A 157 5.09 -6.01 -3.17
C LEU A 157 4.88 -5.69 -1.68
N GLY A 158 4.24 -6.58 -0.92
CA GLY A 158 4.10 -6.48 0.52
C GLY A 158 5.42 -6.42 1.28
N LEU A 159 6.55 -6.83 0.68
CA LEU A 159 7.89 -6.62 1.24
C LEU A 159 8.22 -5.14 1.46
N ILE A 160 7.54 -4.22 0.77
CA ILE A 160 7.74 -2.77 0.94
C ILE A 160 7.52 -2.33 2.41
N ARG A 161 6.71 -3.09 3.16
CA ARG A 161 6.37 -2.85 4.56
C ARG A 161 7.51 -3.17 5.53
N ASP A 162 8.53 -3.92 5.12
CA ASP A 162 9.65 -4.21 6.01
C ASP A 162 10.68 -3.08 5.98
N ASP A 163 10.82 -2.37 7.11
CA ASP A 163 11.74 -1.24 7.27
C ASP A 163 13.21 -1.59 6.96
N ARG A 164 13.60 -2.87 7.08
CA ARG A 164 14.97 -3.32 6.79
C ARG A 164 15.25 -3.35 5.29
N LEU A 165 14.21 -3.34 4.46
CA LEU A 165 14.30 -3.25 3.00
C LEU A 165 14.15 -1.82 2.48
N ARG A 166 14.12 -0.81 3.35
CA ARG A 166 13.87 0.60 2.99
C ARG A 166 14.73 1.14 1.86
N VAL A 167 15.92 0.59 1.60
CA VAL A 167 16.77 0.98 0.45
C VAL A 167 16.16 0.57 -0.89
N TRP A 168 15.59 -0.64 -0.98
CA TRP A 168 14.86 -1.10 -2.16
C TRP A 168 13.46 -0.49 -2.20
N SER A 169 12.76 -0.45 -1.07
CA SER A 169 11.36 -0.03 -0.99
C SER A 169 11.09 1.35 -1.61
N LYS A 170 12.06 2.29 -1.60
CA LYS A 170 11.92 3.63 -2.23
C LYS A 170 11.70 3.58 -3.74
N SER A 171 12.15 2.50 -4.39
CA SER A 171 12.01 2.33 -5.84
C SER A 171 10.56 2.07 -6.27
N VAL A 172 9.72 1.54 -5.37
CA VAL A 172 8.32 1.21 -5.67
C VAL A 172 7.44 2.47 -5.80
N PRO A 173 7.38 3.39 -4.82
CA PRO A 173 6.52 4.57 -4.93
C PRO A 173 7.00 5.60 -5.96
N THR A 174 8.26 5.50 -6.41
CA THR A 174 8.80 6.32 -7.52
C THR A 174 8.48 5.74 -8.90
N ASP A 175 8.05 4.49 -8.97
CA ASP A 175 7.81 3.79 -10.22
C ASP A 175 6.36 3.99 -10.68
N ARG A 176 6.20 4.77 -11.76
CA ARG A 176 4.89 5.13 -12.30
C ARG A 176 4.08 3.90 -12.71
N GLU A 177 4.69 2.95 -13.42
CA GLU A 177 3.94 1.80 -13.92
C GLU A 177 3.52 0.89 -12.77
N VAL A 178 4.40 0.66 -11.79
CA VAL A 178 4.08 -0.18 -10.63
C VAL A 178 3.04 0.49 -9.72
N MET A 179 3.14 1.80 -9.47
CA MET A 179 2.12 2.53 -8.72
C MET A 179 0.75 2.51 -9.40
N LYS A 180 0.71 2.50 -10.75
CA LYS A 180 -0.52 2.29 -11.50
C LYS A 180 -1.10 0.90 -11.24
N VAL A 181 -0.27 -0.15 -11.30
CA VAL A 181 -0.68 -1.52 -10.97
C VAL A 181 -1.26 -1.60 -9.56
N ILE A 182 -0.55 -1.07 -8.56
CA ILE A 182 -1.00 -1.09 -7.16
C ILE A 182 -2.35 -0.38 -7.01
N SER A 183 -2.52 0.78 -7.65
CA SER A 183 -3.78 1.54 -7.59
C SER A 183 -4.93 0.80 -8.28
N ASP A 184 -4.69 0.15 -9.41
CA ASP A 184 -5.72 -0.62 -10.13
C ASP A 184 -6.06 -1.93 -9.43
N LEU A 185 -5.11 -2.58 -8.74
CA LEU A 185 -5.40 -3.73 -7.89
C LEU A 185 -6.33 -3.33 -6.74
N TRP A 186 -6.06 -2.21 -6.07
CA TRP A 186 -6.95 -1.68 -5.02
C TRP A 186 -8.33 -1.31 -5.56
N PHE A 187 -8.42 -0.84 -6.81
CA PHE A 187 -9.72 -0.63 -7.46
C PHE A 187 -10.41 -1.95 -7.84
N LEU A 188 -9.66 -2.93 -8.34
CA LEU A 188 -10.15 -4.23 -8.78
C LEU A 188 -10.89 -4.97 -7.65
N GLU A 189 -10.39 -4.88 -6.42
CA GLU A 189 -11.03 -5.44 -5.21
C GLU A 189 -12.50 -5.00 -5.06
N ILE A 190 -12.83 -3.76 -5.45
CA ILE A 190 -14.20 -3.24 -5.40
C ILE A 190 -14.95 -3.44 -6.73
N ARG A 191 -14.24 -3.37 -7.85
CA ARG A 191 -14.83 -3.48 -9.19
C ARG A 191 -15.35 -4.89 -9.47
N ASP A 192 -14.67 -5.91 -8.96
CA ASP A 192 -15.04 -7.31 -9.14
C ASP A 192 -15.01 -8.05 -7.78
N PRO A 193 -16.16 -8.38 -7.18
CA PRO A 193 -16.24 -9.05 -5.88
C PRO A 193 -15.49 -10.38 -5.80
N ARG A 194 -15.26 -11.06 -6.93
CA ARG A 194 -14.49 -12.31 -6.97
C ARG A 194 -13.03 -12.10 -6.56
N PHE A 195 -12.51 -10.89 -6.82
CA PHE A 195 -11.16 -10.47 -6.45
C PHE A 195 -11.09 -9.88 -5.04
N SER A 196 -12.09 -10.04 -4.17
CA SER A 196 -11.93 -9.64 -2.77
C SER A 196 -10.75 -10.40 -2.16
N SER A 197 -9.78 -9.69 -1.59
CA SER A 197 -8.64 -10.31 -0.87
C SER A 197 -9.00 -10.65 0.57
N TRP A 198 -10.24 -10.39 0.99
CA TRP A 198 -10.74 -10.75 2.30
C TRP A 198 -11.00 -12.26 2.35
N ASP A 199 -10.12 -12.99 3.04
CA ASP A 199 -10.28 -14.39 3.41
C ASP A 199 -9.91 -14.54 4.89
N SER A 200 -10.89 -14.90 5.72
CA SER A 200 -10.69 -15.09 7.17
C SER A 200 -9.72 -16.24 7.50
N MET A 201 -9.43 -17.12 6.54
CA MET A 201 -8.59 -18.30 6.74
C MET A 201 -7.12 -18.08 6.36
N VAL A 202 -6.78 -17.03 5.61
CA VAL A 202 -5.42 -16.87 5.05
C VAL A 202 -4.88 -15.45 5.23
N ILE A 203 -3.77 -15.31 5.96
CA ILE A 203 -3.03 -14.06 6.12
C ILE A 203 -2.27 -13.74 4.82
N ASN A 204 -2.97 -13.22 3.81
CA ASN A 204 -2.37 -12.73 2.57
C ASN A 204 -2.05 -11.23 2.68
N GLN A 205 -1.11 -10.74 1.86
CA GLN A 205 -0.95 -9.30 1.66
C GLN A 205 -2.17 -8.71 0.95
N ARG A 206 -2.71 -7.63 1.52
CA ARG A 206 -3.86 -6.89 0.96
C ARG A 206 -3.44 -5.68 0.14
N GLU A 207 -4.31 -5.26 -0.77
CA GLU A 207 -4.12 -4.13 -1.66
C GLU A 207 -4.01 -2.83 -0.85
N SER A 208 -4.90 -2.63 0.12
CA SER A 208 -4.86 -1.50 1.05
C SER A 208 -3.50 -1.42 1.74
N ALA A 209 -3.00 -2.57 2.23
CA ALA A 209 -1.69 -2.67 2.88
C ALA A 209 -0.55 -2.20 1.97
N VAL A 210 -0.50 -2.69 0.73
CA VAL A 210 0.55 -2.35 -0.23
C VAL A 210 0.44 -0.88 -0.64
N PHE A 211 -0.76 -0.41 -1.00
CA PHE A 211 -0.98 0.94 -1.51
C PHE A 211 -0.78 2.00 -0.44
N GLY A 212 -1.37 1.83 0.74
CA GLY A 212 -1.21 2.73 1.88
C GLY A 212 0.25 2.87 2.29
N THR A 213 0.99 1.76 2.32
CA THR A 213 2.43 1.78 2.63
C THR A 213 3.23 2.55 1.57
N CYS A 214 2.91 2.40 0.28
CA CYS A 214 3.58 3.15 -0.78
C CYS A 214 3.36 4.66 -0.63
N LEU A 215 2.12 5.09 -0.35
CA LEU A 215 1.79 6.50 -0.17
C LEU A 215 2.48 7.09 1.08
N LEU A 216 2.44 6.36 2.20
CA LEU A 216 3.12 6.75 3.42
C LEU A 216 4.63 6.87 3.20
N MET A 217 5.24 5.89 2.54
CA MET A 217 6.67 5.90 2.24
C MET A 217 7.05 7.07 1.31
N ALA A 218 6.25 7.35 0.29
CA ALA A 218 6.47 8.50 -0.58
C ALA A 218 6.49 9.81 0.23
N PHE A 219 5.54 9.94 1.16
CA PHE A 219 5.44 11.08 2.06
C PHE A 219 6.66 11.20 2.99
N GLU A 220 7.04 10.13 3.69
CA GLU A 220 8.19 10.11 4.60
C GLU A 220 9.50 10.45 3.90
N LEU A 221 9.66 9.99 2.66
CA LEU A 221 10.88 10.19 1.88
C LEU A 221 10.89 11.52 1.10
N GLY A 222 9.78 12.26 1.10
CA GLY A 222 9.64 13.50 0.33
C GLY A 222 9.70 13.27 -1.18
N VAL A 223 9.21 12.12 -1.65
CA VAL A 223 9.14 11.77 -3.06
C VAL A 223 7.82 12.27 -3.65
N SER A 224 7.87 12.84 -4.85
CA SER A 224 6.65 13.26 -5.55
C SER A 224 5.89 12.05 -6.08
N ILE A 225 4.61 11.96 -5.70
CA ILE A 225 3.67 10.99 -6.24
C ILE A 225 3.19 11.48 -7.62
N ASP A 226 3.20 10.59 -8.62
CA ASP A 226 2.60 10.85 -9.93
C ASP A 226 1.08 10.69 -9.86
N TRP A 227 0.41 11.74 -9.39
CA TRP A 227 -1.04 11.77 -9.26
C TRP A 227 -1.75 11.61 -10.61
N GLU A 228 -1.22 12.16 -11.70
CA GLU A 228 -1.88 12.02 -13.00
C GLU A 228 -2.02 10.56 -13.42
N ASN A 229 -0.98 9.78 -13.19
CA ASN A 229 -0.95 8.37 -13.50
C ASN A 229 -1.85 7.55 -12.56
N ILE A 230 -1.83 7.82 -11.24
CA ILE A 230 -2.73 7.16 -10.27
C ILE A 230 -4.20 7.47 -10.59
N LEU A 231 -4.54 8.75 -10.80
CA LEU A 231 -5.91 9.18 -11.07
C LEU A 231 -6.44 8.64 -12.41
N SER A 232 -5.56 8.32 -13.37
CA SER A 232 -5.97 7.72 -14.64
C SER A 232 -6.64 6.35 -14.48
N VAL A 233 -6.29 5.58 -13.43
CA VAL A 233 -6.93 4.30 -13.10
C VAL A 233 -8.43 4.49 -12.82
N PHE A 234 -8.76 5.60 -12.17
CA PHE A 234 -10.14 5.95 -11.81
C PHE A 234 -10.79 6.87 -12.85
N LEU A 235 -10.35 6.80 -14.12
CA LEU A 235 -10.84 7.65 -15.21
C LEU A 235 -10.77 9.15 -14.92
N ARG A 236 -9.91 9.56 -13.97
CA ARG A 236 -9.82 10.91 -13.41
C ARG A 236 -11.14 11.43 -12.83
N ASP A 237 -12.04 10.53 -12.42
CA ASP A 237 -13.33 10.85 -11.83
C ASP A 237 -13.24 10.87 -10.28
N PRO A 238 -13.33 12.06 -9.65
CA PRO A 238 -13.30 12.18 -8.19
C PRO A 238 -14.45 11.45 -7.49
N GLU A 239 -15.63 11.33 -8.13
CA GLU A 239 -16.78 10.65 -7.55
C GLU A 239 -16.55 9.13 -7.57
N LEU A 240 -15.93 8.57 -8.61
CA LEU A 240 -15.53 7.17 -8.62
C LEU A 240 -14.52 6.87 -7.50
N ILE A 241 -13.52 7.73 -7.31
CA ILE A 241 -12.51 7.56 -6.24
C ILE A 241 -13.16 7.57 -4.86
N ALA A 242 -14.09 8.50 -4.64
CA ALA A 242 -14.82 8.59 -3.39
C ALA A 242 -15.69 7.35 -3.15
N LYS A 243 -16.33 6.83 -4.19
CA LYS A 243 -17.12 5.60 -4.12
C LYS A 243 -16.26 4.40 -3.77
N VAL A 244 -15.12 4.22 -4.44
CA VAL A 244 -14.19 3.11 -4.16
C VAL A 244 -13.68 3.20 -2.72
N SER A 245 -13.30 4.39 -2.28
CA SER A 245 -12.89 4.66 -0.90
C SER A 245 -13.97 4.28 0.11
N LEU A 246 -15.22 4.67 -0.16
CA LEU A 246 -16.36 4.31 0.68
C LEU A 246 -16.57 2.80 0.73
N CYS A 247 -16.56 2.13 -0.42
CA CYS A 247 -16.78 0.68 -0.50
C CYS A 247 -15.71 -0.12 0.26
N HIS A 248 -14.46 0.33 0.25
CA HIS A 248 -13.41 -0.29 1.09
C HIS A 248 -13.74 -0.16 2.58
N LEU A 249 -14.09 1.05 3.05
CA LEU A 249 -14.47 1.26 4.45
C LEU A 249 -15.74 0.49 4.84
N GLU A 250 -16.79 0.53 4.01
CA GLU A 250 -18.03 -0.22 4.24
C GLU A 250 -17.79 -1.73 4.22
N GLY A 251 -16.91 -2.20 3.34
CA GLY A 251 -16.39 -3.56 3.34
C GLY A 251 -15.88 -3.93 4.72
N GLU A 252 -14.88 -3.21 5.24
CA GLU A 252 -14.34 -3.46 6.60
C GLU A 252 -15.40 -3.47 7.70
N ILE A 253 -16.39 -2.57 7.66
CA ILE A 253 -17.50 -2.52 8.63
C ILE A 253 -18.39 -3.77 8.53
N SER A 254 -18.69 -4.20 7.30
CA SER A 254 -19.67 -5.26 7.03
C SER A 254 -19.25 -6.65 7.50
N HIS A 255 -17.95 -6.86 7.74
CA HIS A 255 -17.39 -8.16 8.14
C HIS A 255 -17.57 -8.51 9.64
N GLY A 256 -18.33 -7.73 10.40
CA GLY A 256 -18.76 -8.12 11.75
C GLY A 256 -17.62 -8.18 12.76
N ASP A 257 -17.47 -9.30 13.48
CA ASP A 257 -16.72 -9.39 14.75
C ASP A 257 -15.18 -9.35 14.64
N GLU A 258 -14.62 -9.48 13.43
CA GLU A 258 -13.17 -9.46 13.18
C GLU A 258 -12.78 -8.29 12.26
N LEU A 259 -12.49 -7.13 12.84
CA LEU A 259 -11.97 -5.98 12.08
C LEU A 259 -10.48 -6.16 11.80
N ASP A 260 -10.07 -6.05 10.53
CA ASP A 260 -8.65 -5.94 10.17
C ASP A 260 -8.18 -4.49 10.37
N LEU A 261 -7.78 -4.18 11.62
CA LEU A 261 -7.32 -2.84 12.00
C LEU A 261 -6.15 -2.34 11.14
N PHE A 262 -5.31 -3.25 10.65
CA PHE A 262 -4.18 -2.86 9.82
C PHE A 262 -4.66 -2.38 8.44
N CYS A 263 -5.57 -3.12 7.80
CA CYS A 263 -6.11 -2.72 6.51
C CYS A 263 -6.98 -1.48 6.61
N ILE A 264 -7.84 -1.39 7.64
CA ILE A 264 -8.60 -0.17 7.97
C ILE A 264 -7.67 1.04 8.09
N THR A 265 -6.54 0.89 8.80
CA THR A 265 -5.56 1.98 8.96
C THR A 265 -4.98 2.38 7.60
N CYS A 266 -4.67 1.40 6.74
CA CYS A 266 -4.13 1.67 5.41
C CYS A 266 -5.16 2.34 4.49
N ASP A 267 -6.43 1.91 4.51
CA ASP A 267 -7.49 2.56 3.72
C ASP A 267 -7.73 3.99 4.17
N LEU A 268 -7.76 4.24 5.48
CA LEU A 268 -7.86 5.59 6.01
C LEU A 268 -6.63 6.44 5.64
N GLN A 269 -5.43 5.87 5.59
CA GLN A 269 -4.24 6.56 5.09
C GLN A 269 -4.38 6.93 3.61
N ILE A 270 -4.82 5.99 2.75
CA ILE A 270 -5.06 6.23 1.32
C ILE A 270 -6.05 7.40 1.16
N ILE A 271 -7.18 7.33 1.87
CA ILE A 271 -8.25 8.34 1.86
C ILE A 271 -7.73 9.71 2.32
N SER A 272 -6.89 9.73 3.36
CA SER A 272 -6.27 10.96 3.89
C SER A 272 -5.31 11.61 2.91
N VAL A 273 -4.54 10.82 2.15
CA VAL A 273 -3.63 11.35 1.15
C VAL A 273 -4.43 11.83 -0.07
N LEU A 274 -5.43 11.07 -0.52
CA LEU A 274 -6.31 11.45 -1.63
C LEU A 274 -7.09 12.75 -1.36
N SER A 275 -7.51 12.98 -0.11
CA SER A 275 -8.24 14.19 0.29
C SER A 275 -7.42 15.47 0.26
N GLN A 276 -6.11 15.38 0.02
CA GLN A 276 -5.27 16.55 -0.26
C GLN A 276 -5.60 17.18 -1.63
N LEU A 277 -6.24 16.41 -2.53
CA LEU A 277 -6.72 16.89 -3.82
C LEU A 277 -8.14 17.43 -3.67
N GLU A 278 -8.33 18.74 -3.88
CA GLU A 278 -9.57 19.44 -3.55
C GLU A 278 -10.84 18.82 -4.15
N ASN A 279 -10.80 18.43 -5.43
CA ASN A 279 -11.95 17.83 -6.10
C ASN A 279 -12.32 16.47 -5.49
N ILE A 280 -11.33 15.68 -5.09
CA ILE A 280 -11.54 14.38 -4.45
C ILE A 280 -12.04 14.59 -3.03
N ARG A 281 -11.48 15.54 -2.27
CA ARG A 281 -11.97 15.91 -0.94
C ARG A 281 -13.46 16.26 -0.95
N LEU A 282 -13.91 17.07 -1.91
CA LEU A 282 -15.31 17.42 -2.06
C LEU A 282 -16.19 16.19 -2.36
N ALA A 283 -15.75 15.30 -3.24
CA ALA A 283 -16.45 14.05 -3.54
C ALA A 283 -16.52 13.11 -2.31
N LEU A 284 -15.40 12.94 -1.59
CA LEU A 284 -15.32 12.14 -0.35
C LEU A 284 -16.33 12.65 0.70
N MET A 285 -16.45 13.97 0.86
CA MET A 285 -17.45 14.56 1.76
C MET A 285 -18.88 14.31 1.30
N ARG A 286 -19.17 14.49 0.00
CA ARG A 286 -20.52 14.29 -0.57
C ARG A 286 -21.00 12.85 -0.42
N GLN A 287 -20.11 11.88 -0.63
CA GLN A 287 -20.44 10.47 -0.54
C GLN A 287 -20.43 9.93 0.89
N GLY A 288 -20.13 10.77 1.89
CA GLY A 288 -20.20 10.36 3.29
C GLY A 288 -19.02 9.49 3.74
N VAL A 289 -17.88 9.53 3.06
CA VAL A 289 -16.68 8.77 3.48
C VAL A 289 -16.21 9.17 4.88
N VAL A 290 -16.33 10.46 5.23
CA VAL A 290 -16.03 10.96 6.58
C VAL A 290 -16.95 10.33 7.63
N LYS A 291 -18.23 10.12 7.29
CA LYS A 291 -19.20 9.46 8.18
C LYS A 291 -18.82 7.99 8.37
N ALA A 292 -18.56 7.26 7.29
CA ALA A 292 -18.14 5.86 7.36
C ALA A 292 -16.84 5.69 8.17
N ALA A 293 -15.85 6.58 7.97
CA ALA A 293 -14.64 6.60 8.77
C ALA A 293 -14.92 6.83 10.26
N ALA A 294 -15.83 7.76 10.60
CA ALA A 294 -16.23 8.00 11.98
C ALA A 294 -16.96 6.79 12.60
N GLU A 295 -17.79 6.08 11.83
CA GLU A 295 -18.47 4.85 12.27
C GLU A 295 -17.46 3.73 12.55
N ILE A 296 -16.46 3.53 11.69
CA ILE A 296 -15.34 2.60 11.93
C ILE A 296 -14.63 2.94 13.24
N LEU A 297 -14.35 4.24 13.47
CA LEU A 297 -13.71 4.65 14.71
C LEU A 297 -14.57 4.34 15.93
N ALA A 298 -15.87 4.62 15.85
CA ALA A 298 -16.81 4.29 16.90
C ALA A 298 -16.86 2.77 17.16
N LEU A 299 -16.72 1.92 16.13
CA LEU A 299 -16.65 0.46 16.26
C LEU A 299 -15.35 -0.02 16.90
N ILE A 300 -14.19 0.51 16.46
CA ILE A 300 -12.87 0.17 17.03
C ILE A 300 -12.84 0.54 18.52
N VAL A 301 -13.31 1.75 18.82
CA VAL A 301 -13.42 2.30 20.16
C VAL A 301 -14.43 1.45 20.96
N GLY A 302 -15.66 1.27 20.48
CA GLY A 302 -16.74 0.56 21.17
C GLY A 302 -16.46 -0.90 21.55
N ARG A 303 -15.48 -1.55 20.92
CA ARG A 303 -15.03 -2.90 21.28
C ARG A 303 -13.95 -2.83 22.36
N GLU A 304 -14.14 -3.54 23.47
CA GLU A 304 -13.12 -3.70 24.52
C GLU A 304 -11.97 -4.61 24.04
N TRP A 305 -11.13 -4.10 23.13
CA TRP A 305 -9.96 -4.82 22.66
C TRP A 305 -8.89 -4.87 23.76
N LYS A 306 -8.61 -6.07 24.28
CA LYS A 306 -7.50 -6.29 25.23
C LYS A 306 -6.20 -6.46 24.44
N GLY A 307 -5.34 -5.44 24.38
CA GLY A 307 -3.98 -5.56 23.82
C GLY A 307 -3.27 -4.23 23.50
N GLU A 308 -1.94 -4.28 23.31
CA GLU A 308 -1.08 -3.11 23.03
C GLU A 308 -1.46 -2.33 21.75
N MET A 309 -2.18 -2.96 20.80
CA MET A 309 -2.59 -2.34 19.53
C MET A 309 -3.64 -1.22 19.65
N GLN A 310 -4.36 -1.10 20.77
CA GLN A 310 -5.36 -0.05 20.98
C GLN A 310 -4.73 1.35 21.10
N MET A 311 -3.49 1.43 21.62
CA MET A 311 -2.81 2.70 21.88
C MET A 311 -2.16 3.32 20.64
N ASP A 312 -1.81 2.50 19.65
CA ASP A 312 -1.13 2.95 18.43
C ASP A 312 -2.10 3.36 17.33
N ALA A 313 -3.32 2.80 17.25
CA ALA A 313 -4.25 3.12 16.17
C ALA A 313 -4.92 4.49 16.34
N LEU A 314 -5.36 4.84 17.55
CA LEU A 314 -6.17 6.04 17.83
C LEU A 314 -5.52 7.38 17.40
N PRO A 315 -4.22 7.63 17.66
CA PRO A 315 -3.56 8.87 17.25
C PRO A 315 -3.42 9.00 15.73
N PHE A 316 -3.15 7.90 15.04
CA PHE A 316 -3.03 7.87 13.57
C PHE A 316 -4.38 8.11 12.90
N LEU A 317 -5.44 7.56 13.48
CA LEU A 317 -6.81 7.72 12.98
C LEU A 317 -7.34 9.16 13.16
N SER A 318 -6.96 9.82 14.25
CA SER A 318 -7.25 11.25 14.47
C SER A 318 -6.52 12.14 13.45
N GLN A 319 -5.25 11.83 13.13
CA GLN A 319 -4.50 12.52 12.08
C GLN A 319 -5.06 12.27 10.68
N ALA A 320 -5.59 11.07 10.40
CA ALA A 320 -6.22 10.74 9.13
C ALA A 320 -7.49 11.58 8.84
N LEU A 321 -8.18 12.03 9.89
CA LEU A 321 -9.38 12.86 9.75
C LEU A 321 -9.11 14.37 9.69
N GLU A 322 -7.93 14.82 10.10
CA GLU A 322 -7.53 16.24 10.12
C GLU A 322 -7.63 16.93 8.73
N PRO A 323 -7.26 16.29 7.59
CA PRO A 323 -7.40 16.87 6.25
C PRO A 323 -8.83 17.18 5.81
N PHE A 324 -9.82 16.54 6.43
CA PHE A 324 -11.24 16.73 6.10
C PHE A 324 -11.84 17.97 6.77
N GLY A 325 -11.06 18.70 7.58
CA GLY A 325 -11.58 19.82 8.35
C GLY A 325 -12.62 19.40 9.40
N ALA A 326 -12.75 18.10 9.65
CA ALA A 326 -13.61 17.55 10.67
C ALA A 326 -13.08 18.03 12.02
N SER A 327 -13.74 19.04 12.56
CA SER A 327 -13.47 19.48 13.91
C SER A 327 -13.90 18.38 14.87
N ARG A 328 -13.35 18.43 16.09
CA ARG A 328 -13.82 17.60 17.20
C ARG A 328 -15.34 17.68 17.41
N ALA A 329 -15.99 18.78 17.00
CA ALA A 329 -17.44 18.95 17.08
C ALA A 329 -18.20 18.20 15.97
N ASP A 330 -17.60 18.03 14.78
CA ASP A 330 -18.23 17.34 13.65
C ASP A 330 -18.30 15.82 13.90
N LEU A 331 -17.28 15.25 14.55
CA LEU A 331 -17.28 13.84 14.98
C LEU A 331 -18.32 13.54 16.08
N VAL A 332 -18.67 14.55 16.89
CA VAL A 332 -19.73 14.47 17.91
C VAL A 332 -21.11 14.55 17.25
N ALA A 333 -21.28 15.40 16.25
CA ALA A 333 -22.54 15.52 15.51
C ALA A 333 -22.91 14.26 14.72
N CYS A 334 -21.91 13.45 14.32
CA CYS A 334 -22.10 12.17 13.64
C CYS A 334 -22.33 10.96 14.56
N GLY A 335 -22.49 11.15 15.88
CA GLY A 335 -22.83 10.06 16.82
C GLY A 335 -21.64 9.34 17.45
N GLY A 336 -20.44 9.92 17.44
CA GLY A 336 -19.26 9.35 18.09
C GLY A 336 -19.41 9.22 19.62
N PRO A 337 -18.89 8.14 20.27
CA PRO A 337 -19.04 7.93 21.70
C PRO A 337 -18.32 9.00 22.55
N SER A 338 -18.95 9.41 23.65
CA SER A 338 -18.48 10.46 24.57
C SER A 338 -17.21 10.12 25.38
N TRP A 339 -16.59 8.97 25.17
CA TRP A 339 -15.45 8.49 25.95
C TRP A 339 -14.11 8.51 25.20
N VAL A 340 -14.12 8.84 23.90
CA VAL A 340 -12.92 9.26 23.12
C VAL A 340 -12.19 10.44 23.79
N PHE A 341 -12.82 11.06 24.79
CA PHE A 341 -12.45 12.33 25.41
C PHE A 341 -11.72 12.21 26.76
N SER A 342 -11.35 10.99 27.21
CA SER A 342 -10.65 10.77 28.49
C SER A 342 -9.15 10.49 28.38
N LEU A 343 -8.60 10.30 27.17
CA LEU A 343 -7.18 10.06 26.98
C LEU A 343 -6.42 11.40 26.86
N PRO A 344 -5.37 11.64 27.68
CA PRO A 344 -4.55 12.82 27.53
C PRO A 344 -3.79 12.73 26.20
N LEU A 345 -4.04 13.69 25.30
CA LEU A 345 -3.19 13.95 24.14
C LEU A 345 -1.79 14.27 24.66
N ARG A 346 -0.85 13.31 24.58
CA ARG A 346 0.56 13.67 24.71
C ARG A 346 0.92 14.54 23.51
N PRO A 347 1.46 15.75 23.71
CA PRO A 347 2.06 16.49 22.61
C PRO A 347 3.14 15.62 21.98
N ALA A 348 3.28 15.69 20.66
CA ALA A 348 4.41 15.15 19.94
C ALA A 348 5.71 15.83 20.41
N SER A 349 6.26 15.36 21.52
CA SER A 349 7.58 15.73 22.01
C SER A 349 8.09 14.61 22.92
N THR A 350 8.80 13.65 22.35
CA THR A 350 10.04 13.05 22.89
C THR A 350 10.52 11.93 21.97
N CYS A 351 11.13 12.32 20.85
CA CYS A 351 12.35 11.65 20.41
C CYS A 351 13.40 12.74 20.24
N ALA A 352 14.48 12.61 20.99
CA ALA A 352 15.44 13.68 21.24
C ALA A 352 16.18 14.09 19.97
N CYS A 353 16.00 15.34 19.55
CA CYS A 353 17.10 16.13 18.99
C CYS A 353 16.97 17.55 19.53
N SER A 354 17.85 17.86 20.46
CA SER A 354 18.00 19.16 21.12
C SER A 354 18.48 20.22 20.12
N ARG A 355 17.61 21.16 19.74
CA ARG A 355 17.85 22.62 19.72
C ARG A 355 16.61 23.35 19.18
N LEU A 356 16.19 24.34 19.95
CA LEU A 356 14.94 25.10 19.87
C LEU A 356 14.69 25.79 18.51
N GLY A 357 13.55 25.44 17.92
CA GLY A 357 12.69 26.35 17.14
C GLY A 357 11.25 26.11 17.61
N SER A 358 10.47 27.16 17.84
CA SER A 358 9.06 27.03 18.24
C SER A 358 8.27 26.23 17.20
N GLY A 359 7.29 25.42 17.62
CA GLY A 359 6.51 24.55 16.72
C GLY A 359 5.79 25.30 15.59
N THR A 360 5.56 26.61 15.74
CA THR A 360 5.08 27.51 14.69
C THR A 360 6.12 27.75 13.59
N GLU A 361 7.41 27.77 13.91
CA GLU A 361 8.50 27.98 12.95
C GLU A 361 8.78 26.70 12.15
N VAL A 362 8.69 25.52 12.76
CA VAL A 362 8.77 24.22 12.05
C VAL A 362 7.59 24.03 11.10
N ARG A 363 6.37 24.39 11.53
CA ARG A 363 5.17 24.40 10.69
C ARG A 363 5.29 25.39 9.53
N ARG A 364 5.82 26.59 9.80
CA ARG A 364 6.05 27.62 8.78
C ARG A 364 7.11 27.20 7.78
N GLN A 365 8.22 26.62 8.23
CA GLN A 365 9.30 26.11 7.36
C GLN A 365 8.84 24.92 6.52
N THR A 366 8.00 24.04 7.07
CA THR A 366 7.38 22.93 6.33
C THR A 366 6.44 23.45 5.23
N LEU A 367 5.54 24.38 5.56
CA LEU A 367 4.65 25.02 4.59
C LEU A 367 5.38 25.88 3.54
N LYS A 368 6.54 26.45 3.89
CA LYS A 368 7.40 27.21 2.97
C LYS A 368 8.17 26.28 2.03
N LYS A 369 8.63 25.12 2.53
CA LYS A 369 9.29 24.06 1.77
C LYS A 369 8.34 23.37 0.78
N TRP A 370 7.03 23.43 1.02
CA TRP A 370 5.97 22.83 0.19
C TRP A 370 5.38 23.81 -0.85
N GLY A 371 5.89 25.03 -0.99
CA GLY A 371 5.35 26.04 -1.93
C GLY A 371 3.93 26.55 -1.60
N VAL A 372 3.27 25.99 -0.58
CA VAL A 372 1.90 26.32 -0.15
C VAL A 372 1.77 27.76 0.32
N LEU A 373 2.80 28.34 0.94
CA LEU A 373 2.80 29.75 1.33
C LEU A 373 2.88 30.69 0.12
N GLN A 374 3.59 30.34 -0.96
CA GLN A 374 3.63 31.13 -2.19
C GLN A 374 2.28 31.08 -2.92
N GLY A 375 1.60 29.93 -2.91
CA GLY A 375 0.23 29.78 -3.41
C GLY A 375 -0.80 30.59 -2.59
N LEU A 376 -0.69 30.58 -1.25
CA LEU A 376 -1.58 31.34 -0.36
C LEU A 376 -1.32 32.86 -0.40
N GLU A 377 -0.07 33.31 -0.57
CA GLU A 377 0.27 34.73 -0.75
C GLU A 377 -0.13 35.24 -2.14
N ALA A 378 0.03 34.43 -3.19
CA ALA A 378 -0.48 34.73 -4.53
C ALA A 378 -2.01 34.78 -4.57
N ALA A 379 -2.70 33.86 -3.88
CA ALA A 379 -4.15 33.84 -3.74
C ALA A 379 -4.69 35.00 -2.89
N LYS A 380 -4.00 35.40 -1.81
CA LYS A 380 -4.32 36.60 -1.02
C LYS A 380 -4.07 37.89 -1.80
N GLY A 381 -3.03 37.93 -2.64
CA GLY A 381 -2.73 39.04 -3.55
C GLY A 381 -3.78 39.20 -4.66
N HIS A 382 -4.27 38.08 -5.22
CA HIS A 382 -5.36 38.08 -6.20
C HIS A 382 -6.69 38.49 -5.56
N SER A 383 -7.03 37.92 -4.40
CA SER A 383 -8.26 38.23 -3.66
C SER A 383 -8.36 39.71 -3.29
N ARG A 384 -7.28 40.32 -2.78
CA ARG A 384 -7.24 41.77 -2.47
C ARG A 384 -7.39 42.66 -3.70
N ARG A 385 -6.82 42.28 -4.85
CA ARG A 385 -7.00 43.03 -6.11
C ARG A 385 -8.43 42.94 -6.64
N THR A 386 -9.09 41.79 -6.54
CA THR A 386 -10.49 41.64 -6.96
C THR A 386 -11.47 42.43 -6.09
N THR A 387 -11.22 42.54 -4.77
CA THR A 387 -12.09 43.31 -3.87
C THR A 387 -11.92 44.82 -4.05
N GLN A 388 -10.70 45.30 -4.31
CA GLN A 388 -10.46 46.72 -4.60
C GLN A 388 -11.08 47.16 -5.95
N VAL A 389 -11.02 46.30 -6.98
CA VAL A 389 -11.61 46.61 -8.30
C VAL A 389 -13.15 46.59 -8.26
N SER A 390 -13.75 45.72 -7.44
CA SER A 390 -15.21 45.66 -7.28
C SER A 390 -15.77 46.81 -6.43
N GLU A 391 -15.04 47.27 -5.40
CA GLU A 391 -15.39 48.48 -4.65
C GLU A 391 -15.26 49.75 -5.48
N THR A 392 -14.20 49.88 -6.29
CA THR A 392 -14.02 51.05 -7.16
C THR A 392 -15.11 51.14 -8.25
N ARG A 393 -15.58 50.00 -8.78
CA ARG A 393 -16.70 49.94 -9.74
C ARG A 393 -18.07 50.20 -9.11
N ARG A 394 -18.28 49.82 -7.83
CA ARG A 394 -19.51 50.17 -7.10
C ARG A 394 -19.58 51.67 -6.78
N PHE A 395 -18.46 52.30 -6.44
CA PHE A 395 -18.41 53.75 -6.21
C PHE A 395 -18.58 54.58 -7.49
N GLN A 396 -18.14 54.09 -8.66
CA GLN A 396 -18.38 54.79 -9.93
C GLN A 396 -19.82 54.66 -10.44
N ARG A 397 -20.53 53.55 -10.19
CA ARG A 397 -21.96 53.42 -10.56
C ARG A 397 -22.92 54.16 -9.63
N ALA A 398 -22.52 54.44 -8.39
CA ALA A 398 -23.33 55.23 -7.47
C ALA A 398 -23.35 56.74 -7.78
N ARG A 399 -22.40 57.23 -8.61
CA ARG A 399 -22.34 58.64 -9.03
C ARG A 399 -23.11 58.97 -10.32
N SER A 400 -23.63 57.98 -11.05
CA SER A 400 -24.32 58.21 -12.33
C SER A 400 -25.85 58.19 -12.26
N ASN A 401 -26.45 58.05 -11.07
CA ASN A 401 -27.90 57.95 -10.87
C ASN A 401 -28.44 59.02 -9.89
N LEU A 402 -27.93 60.24 -9.95
CA LEU A 402 -28.60 61.40 -9.34
C LEU A 402 -29.30 62.18 -10.47
N PRO A 403 -30.63 62.43 -10.38
CA PRO A 403 -31.31 63.34 -11.29
C PRO A 403 -30.84 64.79 -11.04
N GLU A 404 -30.77 65.57 -12.11
CA GLU A 404 -30.43 67.01 -12.11
C GLU A 404 -31.31 67.85 -11.17
#